data_AF-F9XKU4-F1
#
_entry.id   AF-F9XKU4-F1
#
_cell.length_a   1.000
_cell.length_b   1.000
_cell.length_c   1.000
_cell.angle_alpha   90.00
_cell.angle_beta   90.00
_cell.angle_gamma   90.00
#
_symmetry.space_group_name_H-M   'P 1'
#
loop_
_entity.id
_entity.type
_entity.pdbx_description
1 polymer ?
#
loop_
_entity_poly.entity_id
_entity_poly.type
_entity_poly.pdbx_seq_one_letter_code
_entity_poly.pdbx_strand_id
1 'polypeptide(L)'
;MEEVNFDEGKLDFDGLDPHLGQRLLDMHWKRQHHTYLVVYRPAFTRDMACAGPYFSKTLLNAIYFGAASLAGEFRKDPYDPQTAGWHFRERVRVLVRDAMEKSDITTIQALLLMTDSMFAMGDRQSIDTAWLYAGYAVCMIKKLGLHIDVTKRPNVMNLKEEDLEIRRRVFWSAFVIDKLHSMYQGQAPLLPHSQCDVPILFQDDYEELERWIPMTHEISRCPGYRTRSVSTFTHLCKLAVIMNEILERFYDPKGAEHEAEASDRAVTSIDKQLTDWARQLPKHLKGREPDWILPSHVMSLG
;
A
#
# COMPACT_ATOMS: atom_id res chain seq x y z
N MET A 1 20.45 -3.51 10.63
CA MET A 1 19.68 -3.82 11.87
C MET A 1 18.87 -5.10 11.68
N GLU A 2 18.21 -5.29 10.53
CA GLU A 2 17.52 -6.55 10.16
C GLU A 2 18.43 -7.78 10.23
N GLU A 3 19.56 -7.76 9.51
CA GLU A 3 20.53 -8.88 9.48
C GLU A 3 21.06 -9.23 10.88
N VAL A 4 21.37 -8.21 11.69
CA VAL A 4 21.85 -8.40 13.07
C VAL A 4 20.78 -9.06 13.95
N ASN A 5 19.52 -8.60 13.87
CA ASN A 5 18.43 -9.20 14.65
C ASN A 5 18.09 -10.62 14.19
N PHE A 6 18.26 -10.91 12.89
CA PHE A 6 18.13 -12.24 12.31
C PHE A 6 19.21 -13.18 12.86
N ASP A 7 20.48 -12.77 12.80
CA ASP A 7 21.62 -13.55 13.29
C ASP A 7 21.56 -13.80 14.81
N GLU A 8 20.99 -12.85 15.56
CA GLU A 8 20.76 -12.97 17.00
C GLU A 8 19.52 -13.80 17.37
N GLY A 9 18.74 -14.30 16.40
CA GLY A 9 17.57 -15.15 16.62
C GLY A 9 16.41 -14.43 17.33
N LYS A 10 16.35 -13.09 17.25
CA LYS A 10 15.35 -12.26 17.96
C LYS A 10 14.01 -12.16 17.23
N LEU A 11 13.93 -12.62 15.98
CA LEU A 11 12.78 -12.46 15.11
C LEU A 11 11.81 -13.66 15.25
N ASP A 12 10.54 -13.40 15.59
CA ASP A 12 9.48 -14.41 15.58
C ASP A 12 8.82 -14.51 14.20
N PHE A 13 9.05 -15.63 13.51
CA PHE A 13 8.54 -15.93 12.17
C PHE A 13 7.18 -16.69 12.18
N ASP A 14 6.47 -16.70 13.32
CA ASP A 14 5.18 -17.39 13.50
C ASP A 14 5.20 -18.89 13.13
N GLY A 15 6.31 -19.55 13.45
CA GLY A 15 6.49 -20.99 13.24
C GLY A 15 7.05 -21.39 11.86
N LEU A 16 7.37 -20.43 10.99
CA LEU A 16 8.14 -20.70 9.77
C LEU A 16 9.62 -20.94 10.07
N ASP A 17 10.27 -21.67 9.16
CA ASP A 17 11.74 -21.69 9.09
C ASP A 17 12.27 -20.25 8.95
N PRO A 18 13.26 -19.82 9.78
CA PRO A 18 13.76 -18.45 9.75
C PRO A 18 14.28 -18.00 8.38
N HIS A 19 14.98 -18.88 7.64
CA HIS A 19 15.49 -18.52 6.32
C HIS A 19 14.36 -18.31 5.32
N LEU A 20 13.33 -19.16 5.36
CA LEU A 20 12.12 -18.96 4.55
C LEU A 20 11.39 -17.66 4.93
N GLY A 21 11.20 -17.41 6.22
CA GLY A 21 10.54 -16.20 6.71
C GLY A 21 11.28 -14.92 6.29
N GLN A 22 12.60 -14.90 6.42
CA GLN A 22 13.44 -13.79 5.96
C GLN A 22 13.37 -13.61 4.45
N ARG A 23 13.39 -14.70 3.68
CA ARG A 23 13.24 -14.66 2.21
C ARG A 23 11.92 -14.01 1.80
N LEU A 24 10.82 -14.30 2.48
CA LEU A 24 9.51 -13.69 2.21
C LEU A 24 9.47 -12.20 2.58
N LEU A 25 10.10 -11.80 3.69
CA LEU A 25 10.26 -10.38 4.04
C LEU A 25 11.05 -9.64 2.97
N ASP A 26 12.19 -10.19 2.55
CA ASP A 26 13.02 -9.63 1.49
C ASP A 26 12.26 -9.46 0.16
N MET A 27 11.41 -10.44 -0.19
CA MET A 27 10.53 -10.38 -1.38
C MET A 27 9.58 -9.20 -1.29
N HIS A 28 8.96 -8.99 -0.12
CA HIS A 28 8.03 -7.89 0.09
C HIS A 28 8.73 -6.53 -0.02
N TRP A 29 9.83 -6.34 0.71
CA TRP A 29 10.57 -5.07 0.75
C TRP A 29 11.13 -4.67 -0.60
N LYS A 30 11.54 -5.63 -1.44
CA LYS A 30 12.10 -5.37 -2.79
C LYS A 30 11.05 -5.07 -3.87
N ARG A 31 9.77 -5.36 -3.63
CA ARG A 31 8.74 -5.28 -4.68
C ARG A 31 7.44 -4.62 -4.23
N GLN A 32 6.66 -5.28 -3.39
CA GLN A 32 5.28 -4.87 -3.09
C GLN A 32 5.22 -3.63 -2.23
N HIS A 33 6.16 -3.52 -1.29
CA HIS A 33 6.19 -2.45 -0.33
C HIS A 33 6.19 -1.07 -1.00
N HIS A 34 7.00 -0.91 -2.04
CA HIS A 34 7.20 0.35 -2.74
C HIS A 34 5.98 0.86 -3.52
N THR A 35 4.94 0.04 -3.74
CA THR A 35 3.75 0.48 -4.47
C THR A 35 2.89 1.43 -3.64
N TYR A 36 2.69 1.12 -2.36
CA TYR A 36 1.76 1.85 -1.49
C TYR A 36 2.34 2.30 -0.16
N LEU A 37 3.54 1.85 0.22
CA LEU A 37 4.20 2.21 1.48
C LEU A 37 3.33 2.02 2.74
N VAL A 38 2.46 0.99 2.75
CA VAL A 38 1.51 0.70 3.84
C VAL A 38 2.21 0.54 5.18
N VAL A 39 3.39 -0.09 5.17
CA VAL A 39 4.17 -0.41 6.38
C VAL A 39 5.42 0.45 6.43
N TYR A 40 5.68 1.13 7.54
CA TYR A 40 6.96 1.82 7.70
C TYR A 40 8.02 0.82 8.17
N ARG A 41 8.90 0.40 7.25
CA ARG A 41 9.86 -0.70 7.45
C ARG A 41 10.76 -0.54 8.70
N PRO A 42 11.34 0.64 9.00
CA PRO A 42 12.16 0.79 10.21
C PRO A 42 11.42 0.46 11.51
N ALA A 43 10.19 0.95 11.66
CA ALA A 43 9.37 0.65 12.84
C ALA A 43 8.95 -0.81 12.89
N PHE A 44 8.52 -1.39 11.76
CA PHE A 44 8.15 -2.80 11.68
C PHE A 44 9.31 -3.71 12.10
N THR A 45 10.49 -3.50 11.53
CA THR A 45 11.69 -4.29 11.79
C THR A 45 12.14 -4.23 13.24
N ARG A 46 12.14 -3.02 13.82
CA ARG A 46 12.46 -2.83 15.24
C ARG A 46 11.45 -3.57 16.10
N ASP A 47 10.16 -3.38 15.83
CA ASP A 47 9.08 -3.90 16.66
C ASP A 47 8.90 -5.41 16.51
N MET A 48 9.33 -6.00 15.40
CA MET A 48 9.43 -7.46 15.24
C MET A 48 10.44 -8.08 16.21
N ALA A 49 11.56 -7.39 16.48
CA ALA A 49 12.60 -7.89 17.38
C ALA A 49 12.30 -7.64 18.86
N CYS A 50 11.47 -6.64 19.19
CA CYS A 50 11.17 -6.26 20.58
C CYS A 50 9.70 -6.40 20.99
N ALA A 51 8.85 -6.98 20.12
CA ALA A 51 7.39 -7.06 20.30
C ALA A 51 6.74 -5.68 20.52
N GLY A 52 7.10 -4.70 19.70
CA GLY A 52 6.58 -3.33 19.74
C GLY A 52 5.21 -3.16 19.07
N PRO A 53 4.61 -1.95 19.17
CA PRO A 53 3.24 -1.68 18.72
C PRO A 53 3.03 -1.74 17.20
N TYR A 54 4.08 -1.59 16.39
CA TYR A 54 4.02 -1.61 14.92
C TYR A 54 4.35 -2.97 14.32
N PHE A 55 4.29 -4.03 15.12
CA PHE A 55 4.39 -5.41 14.69
C PHE A 55 3.20 -6.23 15.19
N SER A 56 2.71 -7.14 14.35
CA SER A 56 1.76 -8.17 14.76
C SER A 56 1.88 -9.40 13.86
N LYS A 57 1.49 -10.56 14.39
CA LYS A 57 1.44 -11.81 13.61
C LYS A 57 0.48 -11.72 12.43
N THR A 58 -0.61 -10.97 12.59
CA THR A 58 -1.58 -10.70 11.51
C THR A 58 -0.92 -9.92 10.38
N LEU A 59 -0.16 -8.87 10.71
CA LEU A 59 0.59 -8.07 9.74
C LEU A 59 1.69 -8.88 9.06
N LEU A 60 2.46 -9.65 9.83
CA LEU A 60 3.53 -10.50 9.31
C LEU A 60 3.00 -11.50 8.27
N ASN A 61 1.89 -12.20 8.59
CA ASN A 61 1.30 -13.16 7.66
C ASN A 61 0.65 -12.49 6.44
N ALA A 62 0.15 -11.24 6.55
CA ALA A 62 -0.33 -10.49 5.39
C ALA A 62 0.82 -10.11 4.45
N ILE A 63 1.98 -9.74 5.00
CA ILE A 63 3.22 -9.50 4.23
C ILE A 63 3.65 -10.80 3.51
N TYR A 64 3.65 -11.94 4.21
CA TYR A 64 3.96 -13.24 3.59
C TYR A 64 3.01 -13.62 2.48
N PHE A 65 1.71 -13.39 2.67
CA PHE A 65 0.71 -13.69 1.65
C PHE A 65 0.97 -12.90 0.37
N GLY A 66 1.22 -11.59 0.50
CA GLY A 66 1.61 -10.76 -0.64
C GLY A 66 2.88 -11.27 -1.31
N ALA A 67 3.95 -11.50 -0.55
CA ALA A 67 5.22 -11.93 -1.12
C ALA A 67 5.10 -13.27 -1.86
N ALA A 68 4.41 -14.23 -1.26
CA ALA A 68 4.20 -15.56 -1.82
C ALA A 68 3.33 -15.55 -3.07
N SER A 69 2.26 -14.74 -3.11
CA SER A 69 1.34 -14.69 -4.25
C SER A 69 2.02 -14.23 -5.54
N LEU A 70 3.01 -13.33 -5.44
CA LEU A 70 3.78 -12.83 -6.58
C LEU A 70 5.03 -13.63 -6.95
N ALA A 71 5.50 -14.51 -6.07
CA ALA A 71 6.66 -15.34 -6.32
C ALA A 71 6.35 -16.51 -7.26
N GLY A 72 5.07 -16.91 -7.39
CA GLY A 72 4.66 -18.09 -8.13
C GLY A 72 5.06 -19.42 -7.47
N GLU A 73 5.87 -19.35 -6.41
CA GLU A 73 6.18 -20.43 -5.46
C GLU A 73 5.09 -20.50 -4.36
N PHE A 74 5.10 -21.53 -3.51
CA PHE A 74 4.16 -21.67 -2.37
C PHE A 74 2.69 -21.87 -2.74
N ARG A 75 2.42 -22.55 -3.86
CA ARG A 75 1.08 -22.97 -4.26
C ARG A 75 0.65 -24.22 -3.53
N LYS A 76 -0.60 -24.27 -3.07
CA LYS A 76 -1.21 -25.50 -2.54
C LYS A 76 -1.45 -26.52 -3.66
N ASP A 77 -1.94 -26.02 -4.80
CA ASP A 77 -2.05 -26.79 -6.04
C ASP A 77 -1.06 -26.19 -7.06
N PRO A 78 -0.01 -26.94 -7.47
CA PRO A 78 0.98 -26.47 -8.43
C PRO A 78 0.39 -25.93 -9.74
N TYR A 79 -0.78 -26.43 -10.14
CA TYR A 79 -1.46 -26.08 -11.39
C TYR A 79 -2.44 -24.91 -11.26
N ASP A 80 -2.77 -24.48 -10.04
CA ASP A 80 -3.65 -23.34 -9.78
C ASP A 80 -2.88 -22.15 -9.17
N PRO A 81 -2.60 -21.10 -9.96
CA PRO A 81 -1.95 -19.88 -9.49
C PRO A 81 -2.66 -19.20 -8.32
N GLN A 82 -3.99 -19.34 -8.20
CA GLN A 82 -4.79 -18.72 -7.13
C GLN A 82 -4.52 -19.33 -5.75
N THR A 83 -3.86 -20.48 -5.71
CA THR A 83 -3.46 -21.13 -4.45
C THR A 83 -2.12 -20.68 -3.91
N ALA A 84 -1.43 -19.74 -4.59
CA ALA A 84 -0.17 -19.18 -4.12
C ALA A 84 -0.36 -18.45 -2.78
N GLY A 85 0.47 -18.79 -1.79
CA GLY A 85 0.40 -18.19 -0.45
C GLY A 85 -0.85 -18.59 0.35
N TRP A 86 -1.60 -19.62 -0.07
CA TRP A 86 -2.85 -20.03 0.58
C TRP A 86 -2.70 -20.23 2.10
N HIS A 87 -1.61 -20.84 2.56
CA HIS A 87 -1.34 -21.04 3.99
C HIS A 87 -1.28 -19.72 4.77
N PHE A 88 -0.66 -18.69 4.20
CA PHE A 88 -0.58 -17.36 4.82
C PHE A 88 -1.94 -16.65 4.82
N ARG A 89 -2.70 -16.77 3.72
CA ARG A 89 -4.07 -16.26 3.64
C ARG A 89 -4.97 -16.85 4.72
N GLU A 90 -4.93 -18.17 4.91
CA GLU A 90 -5.71 -18.84 5.95
C GLU A 90 -5.24 -18.45 7.35
N ARG A 91 -3.93 -18.31 7.57
CA ARG A 91 -3.39 -17.83 8.84
C ARG A 91 -3.89 -16.43 9.17
N VAL A 92 -3.90 -15.50 8.20
CA VAL A 92 -4.49 -14.16 8.38
C VAL A 92 -5.99 -14.26 8.68
N ARG A 93 -6.75 -15.11 7.98
CA ARG A 93 -8.19 -15.29 8.23
C ARG A 93 -8.50 -15.71 9.66
N VAL A 94 -7.66 -16.56 10.27
CA VAL A 94 -7.81 -16.95 11.67
C VAL A 94 -7.45 -15.78 12.61
N LEU A 95 -6.30 -15.14 12.39
CA LEU A 95 -5.80 -14.08 13.27
C LEU A 95 -6.63 -12.79 13.19
N VAL A 96 -7.21 -12.48 12.02
CA VAL A 96 -7.95 -11.24 11.80
C VAL A 96 -9.25 -11.21 12.58
N ARG A 97 -9.86 -12.37 12.88
CA ARG A 97 -11.07 -12.47 13.67
C ARG A 97 -10.91 -11.79 15.03
N ASP A 98 -9.82 -12.11 15.71
CA ASP A 98 -9.53 -11.55 17.03
C ASP A 98 -8.96 -10.12 16.90
N ALA A 99 -8.17 -9.86 15.85
CA ALA A 99 -7.64 -8.52 15.57
C ALA A 99 -8.73 -7.50 15.21
N MET A 100 -9.92 -7.92 14.75
CA MET A 100 -11.04 -7.02 14.46
C MET A 100 -11.74 -6.51 15.73
N GLU A 101 -11.57 -7.17 16.88
CA GLU A 101 -12.14 -6.72 18.15
C GLU A 101 -11.49 -5.43 18.65
N LYS A 102 -10.21 -5.21 18.29
CA LYS A 102 -9.43 -4.03 18.65
C LYS A 102 -8.93 -3.29 17.41
N SER A 103 -9.26 -2.01 17.31
CA SER A 103 -8.78 -1.18 16.18
C SER A 103 -7.34 -0.76 16.44
N ASP A 104 -6.41 -1.36 15.73
CA ASP A 104 -4.97 -1.09 15.81
C ASP A 104 -4.39 -0.83 14.42
N ILE A 105 -3.28 -0.08 14.35
CA ILE A 105 -2.62 0.29 13.08
C ILE A 105 -2.14 -0.97 12.32
N THR A 106 -1.59 -1.96 13.02
CA THR A 106 -1.09 -3.18 12.37
C THR A 106 -2.22 -4.02 11.76
N THR A 107 -3.42 -4.00 12.34
CA THR A 107 -4.63 -4.61 11.76
C THR A 107 -5.04 -3.89 10.47
N ILE A 108 -5.04 -2.56 10.47
CA ILE A 108 -5.33 -1.75 9.27
C ILE A 108 -4.33 -2.08 8.17
N GLN A 109 -3.03 -2.08 8.48
CA GLN A 109 -1.96 -2.40 7.54
C GLN A 109 -2.14 -3.81 6.96
N ALA A 110 -2.43 -4.80 7.81
CA ALA A 110 -2.67 -6.18 7.38
C ALA A 110 -3.86 -6.26 6.43
N LEU A 111 -4.99 -5.62 6.77
CA LEU A 111 -6.19 -5.60 5.93
C LEU A 111 -5.93 -4.95 4.57
N LEU A 112 -5.19 -3.83 4.52
CA LEU A 112 -4.83 -3.16 3.26
C LEU A 112 -3.95 -4.03 2.37
N LEU A 113 -2.93 -4.69 2.94
CA LEU A 113 -2.06 -5.62 2.20
C LEU A 113 -2.83 -6.84 1.68
N MET A 114 -3.76 -7.37 2.48
CA MET A 114 -4.66 -8.44 2.04
C MET A 114 -5.56 -7.96 0.91
N THR A 115 -6.16 -6.78 1.04
CA THR A 115 -7.02 -6.18 -0.01
C THR A 115 -6.29 -6.08 -1.33
N ASP A 116 -5.08 -5.52 -1.37
CA ASP A 116 -4.31 -5.39 -2.60
C ASP A 116 -3.91 -6.76 -3.19
N SER A 117 -3.37 -7.65 -2.36
CA SER A 117 -2.95 -8.99 -2.80
C SER A 117 -4.12 -9.82 -3.32
N MET A 118 -5.30 -9.69 -2.70
CA MET A 118 -6.51 -10.39 -3.10
C MET A 118 -7.15 -9.80 -4.35
N PHE A 119 -7.08 -8.49 -4.51
CA PHE A 119 -7.51 -7.82 -5.74
C PHE A 119 -6.65 -8.27 -6.93
N ALA A 120 -5.33 -8.37 -6.75
CA ALA A 120 -4.39 -8.82 -7.78
C ALA A 120 -4.59 -10.26 -8.25
N MET A 121 -5.22 -11.14 -7.45
CA MET A 121 -5.58 -12.51 -7.89
C MET A 121 -6.67 -12.52 -8.97
N GLY A 122 -7.53 -11.49 -9.01
CA GLY A 122 -8.51 -11.29 -10.07
C GLY A 122 -9.73 -12.24 -10.05
N ASP A 123 -9.78 -13.23 -9.17
CA ASP A 123 -10.97 -14.07 -9.02
C ASP A 123 -12.08 -13.35 -8.24
N ARG A 124 -13.34 -13.62 -8.60
CA ARG A 124 -14.50 -12.91 -8.04
C ARG A 124 -14.58 -13.03 -6.51
N GLN A 125 -14.33 -14.23 -5.97
CA GLN A 125 -14.45 -14.45 -4.53
C GLN A 125 -13.38 -13.66 -3.75
N SER A 126 -12.16 -13.58 -4.29
CA SER A 126 -11.10 -12.79 -3.68
C SER A 126 -11.35 -11.29 -3.82
N ILE A 127 -11.87 -10.80 -4.94
CA ILE A 127 -12.26 -9.39 -5.12
C ILE A 127 -13.35 -9.00 -4.10
N ASP A 128 -14.40 -9.83 -3.95
CA ASP A 128 -15.49 -9.58 -2.99
C ASP A 128 -14.95 -9.54 -1.54
N THR A 129 -14.02 -10.45 -1.19
CA THR A 129 -13.40 -10.46 0.13
C THR A 129 -12.48 -9.25 0.34
N ALA A 130 -11.72 -8.86 -0.69
CA ALA A 130 -10.83 -7.69 -0.66
C ALA A 130 -11.61 -6.40 -0.38
N TRP A 131 -12.80 -6.28 -0.97
CA TRP A 131 -13.73 -5.17 -0.71
C TRP A 131 -14.17 -5.11 0.75
N LEU A 132 -14.53 -6.25 1.35
CA LEU A 132 -14.89 -6.31 2.76
C LEU A 132 -13.72 -5.88 3.66
N TYR A 133 -12.51 -6.39 3.41
CA TYR A 133 -11.31 -6.00 4.16
C TYR A 133 -10.98 -4.51 4.01
N ALA A 134 -11.16 -3.94 2.82
CA ALA A 134 -11.01 -2.50 2.59
C ALA A 134 -12.01 -1.71 3.45
N GLY A 135 -13.28 -2.13 3.47
CA GLY A 135 -14.32 -1.52 4.31
C GLY A 135 -13.98 -1.56 5.80
N TYR A 136 -13.50 -2.70 6.32
CA TYR A 136 -13.07 -2.81 7.71
C TYR A 136 -11.88 -1.89 8.02
N ALA A 137 -10.87 -1.85 7.14
CA ALA A 137 -9.72 -0.97 7.29
C ALA A 137 -10.15 0.51 7.35
N VAL A 138 -11.04 0.93 6.45
CA VAL A 138 -11.59 2.29 6.40
C VAL A 138 -12.35 2.64 7.69
N CYS A 139 -13.18 1.73 8.21
CA CYS A 139 -13.86 1.92 9.49
C CYS A 139 -12.88 2.12 10.64
N MET A 140 -11.80 1.34 10.70
CA MET A 140 -10.76 1.48 11.72
C MET A 140 -9.96 2.78 11.56
N ILE A 141 -9.64 3.20 10.34
CA ILE A 141 -9.01 4.50 10.03
C ILE A 141 -9.87 5.65 10.56
N LYS A 142 -11.19 5.58 10.36
CA LYS A 142 -12.13 6.58 10.87
C LYS A 142 -12.18 6.56 12.41
N LYS A 143 -12.33 5.38 13.00
CA LYS A 143 -12.38 5.19 14.47
C LYS A 143 -11.12 5.69 15.19
N LEU A 144 -9.94 5.45 14.61
CA LEU A 144 -8.67 5.92 15.17
C LEU A 144 -8.33 7.36 14.81
N GLY A 145 -9.14 8.04 13.98
CA GLY A 145 -8.90 9.41 13.57
C GLY A 145 -7.64 9.59 12.69
N LEU A 146 -7.31 8.61 11.85
CA LEU A 146 -6.19 8.70 10.90
C LEU A 146 -6.49 9.64 9.73
N HIS A 147 -7.76 9.93 9.48
CA HIS A 147 -8.27 10.82 8.41
C HIS A 147 -8.25 12.31 8.77
N ILE A 148 -7.72 12.67 9.95
CA ILE A 148 -7.68 14.05 10.46
C ILE A 148 -6.23 14.43 10.79
N ASP A 149 -5.85 15.65 10.44
CA ASP A 149 -4.56 16.22 10.79
C ASP A 149 -4.53 16.58 12.27
N VAL A 150 -3.98 15.64 13.05
CA VAL A 150 -3.77 15.80 14.49
C VAL A 150 -2.77 16.90 14.84
N THR A 151 -1.91 17.33 13.91
CA THR A 151 -0.97 18.45 14.18
C THR A 151 -1.70 19.79 14.34
N LYS A 152 -2.88 19.93 13.73
CA LYS A 152 -3.79 21.07 13.95
C LYS A 152 -4.51 21.00 15.30
N ARG A 153 -4.37 19.89 16.04
CA ARG A 153 -5.03 19.62 17.33
C ARG A 153 -4.03 19.08 18.36
N PRO A 154 -2.97 19.84 18.72
CA PRO A 154 -1.87 19.36 19.56
C PRO A 154 -2.32 18.93 20.96
N ASN A 155 -3.44 19.46 21.46
CA ASN A 155 -3.97 19.13 22.79
C ASN A 155 -4.69 17.77 22.85
N VAL A 156 -4.86 17.07 21.71
CA VAL A 156 -5.68 15.85 21.64
C VAL A 156 -4.85 14.58 21.78
N MET A 157 -3.62 14.54 21.26
CA MET A 157 -2.75 13.37 21.37
C MET A 157 -1.26 13.72 21.41
N ASN A 158 -0.54 13.17 22.38
CA ASN A 158 0.92 13.22 22.47
C ASN A 158 1.53 12.12 21.58
N LEU A 159 1.57 12.36 20.27
CA LEU A 159 2.19 11.45 19.30
C LEU A 159 3.64 11.84 19.03
N LYS A 160 4.51 10.84 18.86
CA LYS A 160 5.88 11.05 18.37
C LYS A 160 5.86 11.31 16.85
N GLU A 161 6.94 11.87 16.32
CA GLU A 161 7.08 12.09 14.88
C GLU A 161 6.97 10.79 14.07
N GLU A 162 7.56 9.69 14.57
CA GLU A 162 7.41 8.35 13.98
C GLU A 162 5.94 7.91 13.91
N ASP A 163 5.16 8.16 14.96
CA ASP A 163 3.74 7.80 14.99
C ASP A 163 2.95 8.61 13.95
N LEU A 164 3.30 9.89 13.76
CA LEU A 164 2.69 10.76 12.74
C LEU A 164 3.02 10.27 11.32
N GLU A 165 4.28 9.90 11.07
CA GLU A 165 4.72 9.35 9.79
C GLU A 165 3.95 8.08 9.44
N ILE A 166 3.86 7.13 10.37
CA ILE A 166 3.13 5.86 10.18
C ILE A 166 1.65 6.13 9.91
N ARG A 167 1.01 7.01 10.70
CA ARG A 167 -0.41 7.35 10.52
C ARG A 167 -0.68 7.97 9.14
N ARG A 168 0.18 8.87 8.67
CA ARG A 168 0.05 9.49 7.33
C ARG A 168 0.24 8.46 6.23
N ARG A 169 1.26 7.60 6.32
CA ARG A 169 1.49 6.51 5.35
C ARG A 169 0.26 5.62 5.25
N VAL A 170 -0.20 5.06 6.37
CA VAL A 170 -1.37 4.16 6.40
C VAL A 170 -2.63 4.82 5.83
N PHE A 171 -2.90 6.08 6.19
CA PHE A 171 -4.04 6.81 5.63
C PHE A 171 -3.92 6.96 4.11
N TRP A 172 -2.78 7.45 3.62
CA TRP A 172 -2.59 7.69 2.20
C TRP A 172 -2.53 6.41 1.38
N SER A 173 -2.00 5.31 1.94
CA SER A 173 -2.02 4.01 1.30
C SER A 173 -3.45 3.52 1.13
N ALA A 174 -4.27 3.63 2.18
CA ALA A 174 -5.68 3.28 2.10
C ALA A 174 -6.43 4.15 1.09
N PHE A 175 -6.14 5.45 1.07
CA PHE A 175 -6.75 6.38 0.13
C PHE A 175 -6.41 6.02 -1.33
N VAL A 176 -5.14 5.73 -1.63
CA VAL A 176 -4.70 5.32 -2.97
C VAL A 176 -5.32 3.99 -3.39
N ILE A 177 -5.25 2.96 -2.53
CA ILE A 177 -5.82 1.63 -2.80
C ILE A 177 -7.31 1.74 -3.11
N ASP A 178 -8.05 2.49 -2.29
CA ASP A 178 -9.47 2.75 -2.48
C ASP A 178 -9.76 3.35 -3.87
N LYS A 179 -9.03 4.41 -4.27
CA LYS A 179 -9.28 5.06 -5.57
C LYS A 179 -8.92 4.18 -6.76
N LEU A 180 -7.80 3.46 -6.69
CA LEU A 180 -7.43 2.53 -7.77
C LEU A 180 -8.48 1.43 -7.92
N HIS A 181 -8.86 0.78 -6.82
CA HIS A 181 -9.83 -0.31 -6.87
C HIS A 181 -11.22 0.18 -7.32
N SER A 182 -11.68 1.33 -6.84
CA SER A 182 -12.92 1.97 -7.28
C SER A 182 -12.92 2.28 -8.78
N MET A 183 -11.82 2.82 -9.31
CA MET A 183 -11.66 3.07 -10.74
C MET A 183 -11.73 1.77 -11.56
N TYR A 184 -11.05 0.70 -11.11
CA TYR A 184 -11.07 -0.59 -11.81
C TYR A 184 -12.45 -1.27 -11.78
N GLN A 185 -13.18 -1.16 -10.67
CA GLN A 185 -14.48 -1.80 -10.50
C GLN A 185 -15.66 -0.93 -10.96
N GLY A 186 -15.42 0.36 -11.24
CA GLY A 186 -16.47 1.33 -11.53
C GLY A 186 -17.40 1.58 -10.34
N GLN A 187 -16.87 1.53 -9.12
CA GLN A 187 -17.63 1.69 -7.87
C GLN A 187 -17.29 3.00 -7.17
N ALA A 188 -18.20 3.49 -6.32
CA ALA A 188 -17.93 4.65 -5.49
C ALA A 188 -16.82 4.36 -4.46
N PRO A 189 -15.93 5.34 -4.17
CA PRO A 189 -14.88 5.19 -3.18
C PRO A 189 -15.40 5.09 -1.74
N LEU A 190 -14.75 4.28 -0.91
CA LEU A 190 -15.04 4.12 0.52
C LEU A 190 -14.55 5.33 1.35
N LEU A 191 -13.51 6.02 0.88
CA LEU A 191 -12.93 7.21 1.50
C LEU A 191 -13.13 8.44 0.62
N PRO A 192 -14.27 9.17 0.75
CA PRO A 192 -14.45 10.44 0.06
C PRO A 192 -13.40 11.46 0.51
N HIS A 193 -12.79 12.16 -0.44
CA HIS A 193 -11.79 13.19 -0.13
C HIS A 193 -12.36 14.31 0.75
N SER A 194 -13.63 14.67 0.56
CA SER A 194 -14.34 15.69 1.36
C SER A 194 -14.41 15.42 2.86
N GLN A 195 -14.20 14.16 3.29
CA GLN A 195 -14.22 13.75 4.69
C GLN A 195 -12.82 13.65 5.32
N CYS A 196 -11.78 14.02 4.58
CA CYS A 196 -10.39 13.82 4.98
C CYS A 196 -9.65 15.15 5.04
N ASP A 197 -8.80 15.30 6.05
CA ASP A 197 -7.89 16.45 6.19
C ASP A 197 -6.54 15.93 6.65
N VAL A 198 -5.78 15.28 5.77
CA VAL A 198 -4.44 14.76 6.06
C VAL A 198 -3.48 15.35 5.04
N PRO A 199 -2.36 16.00 5.43
CA PRO A 199 -1.40 16.51 4.47
C PRO A 199 -0.66 15.38 3.75
N ILE A 200 -0.37 15.55 2.46
CA ILE A 200 0.59 14.69 1.72
C ILE A 200 2.00 15.13 2.14
N LEU A 201 2.45 14.64 3.29
CA LEU A 201 3.75 14.97 3.87
C LEU A 201 4.37 13.72 4.52
N PHE A 202 5.48 13.26 3.96
CA PHE A 202 6.28 12.15 4.49
C PHE A 202 7.63 12.71 4.91
N GLN A 203 7.98 12.54 6.18
CA GLN A 203 9.15 13.14 6.81
C GLN A 203 10.41 12.30 6.66
N ASP A 204 10.26 10.99 6.43
CA ASP A 204 11.37 10.07 6.28
C ASP A 204 11.53 9.59 4.82
N ASP A 205 12.77 9.64 4.35
CA ASP A 205 13.21 9.21 3.03
C ASP A 205 14.05 7.92 3.06
N TYR A 206 14.01 7.14 4.15
CA TYR A 206 14.72 5.85 4.32
C TYR A 206 14.73 4.98 3.06
N GLU A 207 13.61 4.94 2.34
CA GLU A 207 13.36 4.05 1.20
C GLU A 207 13.53 4.75 -0.16
N GLU A 208 13.81 6.06 -0.16
CA GLU A 208 13.89 6.89 -1.36
C GLU A 208 15.11 6.54 -2.23
N LEU A 209 16.23 6.21 -1.57
CA LEU A 209 17.52 5.96 -2.21
C LEU A 209 17.94 4.48 -2.13
N GLU A 210 17.05 3.60 -1.67
CA GLU A 210 17.31 2.16 -1.63
C GLU A 210 17.61 1.66 -3.04
N ARG A 211 18.62 0.79 -3.15
CA ARG A 211 18.99 0.19 -4.44
C ARG A 211 18.01 -0.94 -4.71
N TRP A 212 17.26 -0.80 -5.79
CA TRP A 212 16.46 -1.88 -6.31
C TRP A 212 17.38 -2.95 -6.92
N ILE A 213 17.23 -4.19 -6.45
CA ILE A 213 17.98 -5.35 -6.94
C ILE A 213 16.96 -6.37 -7.48
N PRO A 214 17.05 -6.75 -8.77
CA PRO A 214 16.17 -7.77 -9.35
C PRO A 214 16.33 -9.10 -8.60
N MET A 215 15.21 -9.79 -8.40
CA MET A 215 15.18 -11.05 -7.65
C MET A 215 15.58 -12.27 -8.48
N THR A 216 15.60 -12.13 -9.81
CA THR A 216 16.02 -13.17 -10.74
C THR A 216 17.48 -12.97 -11.16
N HIS A 217 18.25 -14.05 -11.17
CA HIS A 217 19.67 -14.06 -11.58
C HIS A 217 19.90 -13.53 -13.01
N GLU A 218 18.86 -13.49 -13.86
CA GLU A 218 18.95 -13.11 -15.27
C GLU A 218 19.15 -11.61 -15.50
N ILE A 219 18.97 -10.75 -14.49
CA ILE A 219 19.10 -9.28 -14.62
C ILE A 219 20.33 -8.77 -13.83
N SER A 220 21.40 -9.56 -13.80
CA SER A 220 22.69 -9.21 -13.18
C SER A 220 23.46 -8.07 -13.89
N ARG A 221 22.83 -7.37 -14.85
CA ARG A 221 23.43 -6.31 -15.68
C ARG A 221 22.78 -4.94 -15.54
N CYS A 222 21.73 -4.79 -14.73
CA CYS A 222 21.10 -3.48 -14.55
C CYS A 222 21.93 -2.59 -13.61
N PRO A 223 22.27 -1.34 -14.00
CA PRO A 223 22.92 -0.41 -13.08
C PRO A 223 21.92 -0.09 -11.97
N GLY A 224 22.11 -0.65 -10.78
CA GLY A 224 21.15 -0.61 -9.66
C GLY A 224 20.36 0.70 -9.59
N TYR A 225 19.05 0.60 -9.83
CA TYR A 225 18.16 1.76 -9.88
C TYR A 225 17.77 2.15 -8.47
N ARG A 226 17.53 3.44 -8.26
CA ARG A 226 16.96 3.91 -7.00
C ARG A 226 15.46 3.68 -7.06
N THR A 227 14.90 3.13 -5.99
CA THR A 227 13.47 2.83 -5.86
C THR A 227 12.61 4.08 -5.88
N ARG A 228 13.09 5.22 -5.35
CA ARG A 228 12.36 6.52 -5.33
C ARG A 228 10.98 6.43 -4.68
N SER A 229 10.83 5.52 -3.73
CA SER A 229 9.51 5.07 -3.27
C SER A 229 8.70 6.20 -2.65
N VAL A 230 9.32 7.08 -1.86
CA VAL A 230 8.62 8.16 -1.16
C VAL A 230 8.19 9.24 -2.16
N SER A 231 9.07 9.62 -3.09
CA SER A 231 8.74 10.56 -4.16
C SER A 231 7.64 10.03 -5.08
N THR A 232 7.72 8.75 -5.48
CA THR A 232 6.71 8.07 -6.30
C THR A 232 5.37 8.02 -5.57
N PHE A 233 5.36 7.56 -4.32
CA PHE A 233 4.15 7.47 -3.52
C PHE A 233 3.51 8.85 -3.27
N THR A 234 4.33 9.89 -3.03
CA THR A 234 3.85 11.28 -2.90
C THR A 234 3.06 11.73 -4.13
N HIS A 235 3.58 11.44 -5.33
CA HIS A 235 2.91 11.83 -6.57
C HIS A 235 1.72 10.91 -6.89
N LEU A 236 1.76 9.65 -6.48
CA LEU A 236 0.63 8.74 -6.52
C LEU A 236 -0.52 9.21 -5.62
N CYS A 237 -0.22 9.73 -4.43
CA CYS A 237 -1.22 10.34 -3.53
C CYS A 237 -1.90 11.54 -4.20
N LYS A 238 -1.11 12.43 -4.82
CA LYS A 238 -1.65 13.58 -5.57
C LYS A 238 -2.52 13.14 -6.74
N LEU A 239 -2.11 12.10 -7.46
CA LEU A 239 -2.89 11.53 -8.55
C LEU A 239 -4.19 10.90 -8.03
N ALA A 240 -4.17 10.23 -6.87
CA ALA A 240 -5.36 9.66 -6.25
C ALA A 240 -6.39 10.74 -5.86
N VAL A 241 -5.96 11.96 -5.52
CA VAL A 241 -6.88 13.11 -5.32
C VAL A 241 -7.59 13.47 -6.63
N ILE A 242 -6.88 13.49 -7.76
CA ILE A 242 -7.50 13.72 -9.08
C ILE A 242 -8.43 12.56 -9.45
N MET A 243 -8.04 11.31 -9.18
CA MET A 243 -8.89 10.12 -9.37
C MET A 243 -10.17 10.21 -8.54
N ASN A 244 -10.13 10.76 -7.33
CA ASN A 244 -11.33 10.99 -6.53
C ASN A 244 -12.30 11.94 -7.25
N GLU A 245 -11.82 13.04 -7.83
CA GLU A 245 -12.66 13.96 -8.58
C GLU A 245 -13.29 13.29 -9.81
N ILE A 246 -12.56 12.42 -10.50
CA ILE A 246 -13.09 11.60 -11.61
C ILE A 246 -14.21 10.69 -11.10
N LEU A 247 -13.97 9.94 -10.02
CA LEU A 247 -14.95 9.01 -9.43
C LEU A 247 -16.22 9.73 -8.97
N GLU A 248 -16.09 10.86 -8.27
CA GLU A 248 -17.24 11.64 -7.79
C GLU A 248 -18.07 12.23 -8.94
N ARG A 249 -17.46 12.55 -10.09
CA ARG A 249 -18.17 13.19 -11.21
C ARG A 249 -18.75 12.22 -12.22
N PHE A 250 -18.02 11.16 -12.57
CA PHE A 250 -18.41 10.25 -13.65
C PHE A 250 -19.07 8.95 -13.15
N TYR A 251 -18.91 8.63 -11.86
CA TYR A 251 -19.43 7.39 -11.28
C TYR A 251 -20.50 7.62 -10.19
N ASP A 252 -20.81 8.87 -9.84
CA ASP A 252 -21.99 9.18 -9.01
C ASP A 252 -23.26 9.12 -9.88
N PRO A 253 -24.24 8.26 -9.54
CA PRO A 253 -25.53 8.20 -10.24
C PRO A 253 -26.26 9.54 -10.32
N LYS A 254 -26.02 10.45 -9.35
CA LYS A 254 -26.58 11.81 -9.32
C LYS A 254 -25.80 12.80 -10.19
N GLY A 255 -24.54 12.50 -10.49
CA GLY A 255 -23.69 13.32 -11.37
C GLY A 255 -24.07 13.20 -12.84
N ALA A 256 -24.63 12.06 -13.25
CA ALA A 256 -25.04 11.79 -14.63
C ALA A 256 -26.24 12.64 -15.12
N GLU A 257 -26.96 13.33 -14.23
CA GLU A 257 -28.05 14.23 -14.58
C GLU A 257 -27.58 15.65 -14.95
N HIS A 258 -26.28 15.93 -14.86
CA HIS A 258 -25.73 17.24 -15.25
C HIS A 258 -25.67 17.42 -16.77
N GLU A 259 -26.16 18.57 -17.24
CA GLU A 259 -26.12 19.03 -18.64
C GLU A 259 -24.74 18.82 -19.29
N ALA A 260 -24.72 18.48 -20.59
CA ALA A 260 -23.51 18.17 -21.34
C ALA A 260 -22.39 19.23 -21.21
N GLU A 261 -22.75 20.50 -21.08
CA GLU A 261 -21.80 21.62 -20.88
C GLU A 261 -21.11 21.62 -19.50
N ALA A 262 -21.75 21.06 -18.46
CA ALA A 262 -21.12 20.85 -17.16
C ALA A 262 -20.12 19.68 -17.21
N SER A 263 -20.41 18.66 -18.03
CA SER A 263 -19.51 17.53 -18.30
C SER A 263 -18.25 17.96 -19.05
N ASP A 264 -18.38 18.73 -20.14
CA ASP A 264 -17.23 19.20 -20.94
C ASP A 264 -16.27 20.10 -20.13
N ARG A 265 -16.82 20.97 -19.28
CA ARG A 265 -16.02 21.79 -18.36
C ARG A 265 -15.29 20.94 -17.32
N ALA A 266 -15.94 19.90 -16.80
CA ALA A 266 -15.33 18.97 -15.86
C ALA A 266 -14.18 18.18 -16.50
N VAL A 267 -14.37 17.67 -17.72
CA VAL A 267 -13.32 16.99 -18.50
C VAL A 267 -12.13 17.92 -18.72
N THR A 268 -12.37 19.16 -19.16
CA THR A 268 -11.32 20.16 -19.40
C THR A 268 -10.54 20.49 -18.10
N SER A 269 -11.25 20.58 -16.97
CA SER A 269 -10.64 20.80 -15.66
C SER A 269 -9.73 19.64 -15.25
N ILE A 270 -10.20 18.41 -15.40
CA ILE A 270 -9.45 17.21 -15.05
C ILE A 270 -8.23 17.03 -15.96
N ASP A 271 -8.38 17.25 -17.26
CA ASP A 271 -7.26 17.23 -18.22
C ASP A 271 -6.16 18.23 -17.84
N LYS A 272 -6.57 19.45 -17.46
CA LYS A 272 -5.63 20.46 -16.96
C LYS A 272 -4.92 20.00 -15.68
N GLN A 273 -5.65 19.43 -14.71
CA GLN A 273 -5.06 18.93 -13.46
C GLN A 273 -4.06 17.79 -13.70
N LEU A 274 -4.39 16.83 -14.56
CA LEU A 274 -3.50 15.73 -14.95
C LEU A 274 -2.25 16.27 -15.65
N THR A 275 -2.43 17.23 -16.56
CA THR A 275 -1.32 17.89 -17.26
C THR A 275 -0.41 18.64 -16.28
N ASP A 276 -0.98 19.39 -15.34
CA ASP A 276 -0.22 20.13 -14.33
C ASP A 276 0.49 19.18 -13.35
N TRP A 277 -0.16 18.09 -12.95
CA TRP A 277 0.46 17.01 -12.17
C TRP A 277 1.68 16.41 -12.89
N ALA A 278 1.52 16.05 -14.17
CA ALA A 278 2.61 15.50 -14.98
C ALA A 278 3.78 16.50 -15.14
N ARG A 279 3.48 17.79 -15.29
CA ARG A 279 4.50 18.87 -15.33
C ARG A 279 5.23 19.02 -13.99
N GLN A 280 4.56 18.80 -12.87
CA GLN A 280 5.14 18.92 -11.53
C GLN A 280 5.99 17.71 -11.12
N LEU A 281 5.93 16.60 -11.86
CA LEU A 281 6.77 15.43 -11.58
C LEU A 281 8.26 15.82 -11.53
N PRO A 282 8.98 15.41 -10.47
CA PRO A 282 10.43 15.57 -10.38
C PRO A 282 11.13 14.97 -11.60
N LYS A 283 12.27 15.55 -12.00
CA LYS A 283 13.05 15.07 -13.15
C LYS A 283 13.44 13.59 -13.06
N HIS A 284 13.59 13.06 -11.84
CA HIS A 284 13.94 11.65 -11.60
C HIS A 284 12.74 10.69 -11.67
N LEU A 285 11.50 11.21 -11.73
CA LEU A 285 10.27 10.44 -11.94
C LEU A 285 9.67 10.65 -13.34
N LYS A 286 10.13 11.65 -14.09
CA LYS A 286 9.78 11.88 -15.49
C LYS A 286 10.51 10.86 -16.36
N GLY A 287 9.76 10.13 -17.18
CA GLY A 287 10.22 9.07 -18.06
C GLY A 287 11.64 9.21 -18.60
N ARG A 288 12.48 8.21 -18.31
CA ARG A 288 13.23 7.54 -19.37
C ARG A 288 12.54 6.21 -19.61
N GLU A 289 12.22 5.88 -20.85
CA GLU A 289 11.98 4.48 -21.22
C GLU A 289 13.25 3.70 -20.78
N PRO A 290 13.15 2.79 -19.82
CA PRO A 290 14.27 1.92 -19.53
C PRO A 290 14.49 0.98 -20.71
N ASP A 291 15.73 0.68 -21.07
CA ASP A 291 16.06 -0.34 -22.11
C ASP A 291 15.60 -1.78 -21.69
N TRP A 292 14.88 -1.94 -20.59
CA TRP A 292 14.55 -3.19 -19.90
C TRP A 292 13.26 -3.03 -19.05
N ILE A 293 12.50 -4.11 -18.91
CA ILE A 293 11.19 -4.10 -18.21
C ILE A 293 11.40 -3.92 -16.70
N LEU A 294 10.95 -2.77 -16.18
CA LEU A 294 11.01 -2.43 -14.76
C LEU A 294 9.69 -2.70 -14.03
N PRO A 295 9.71 -3.03 -12.72
CA PRO A 295 8.49 -3.00 -11.92
C PRO A 295 7.89 -1.60 -11.85
N SER A 296 6.56 -1.50 -11.70
CA SER A 296 5.82 -0.22 -11.75
C SER A 296 6.29 0.87 -10.78
N HIS A 297 6.83 0.50 -9.61
CA HIS A 297 7.40 1.46 -8.65
C HIS A 297 8.79 1.98 -9.03
N VAL A 298 9.46 1.32 -9.98
CA VAL A 298 10.73 1.75 -10.57
C VAL A 298 10.51 2.35 -11.97
N MET A 299 9.38 2.01 -12.61
CA MET A 299 8.92 2.70 -13.81
C MET A 299 8.60 4.15 -13.48
N SER A 300 9.02 5.05 -14.35
CA SER A 300 8.71 6.47 -14.26
C SER A 300 7.19 6.67 -14.36
N LEU A 301 6.62 7.59 -13.56
CA LEU A 301 5.19 7.95 -13.59
C LEU A 301 4.82 8.83 -14.82
N GLY A 302 5.58 8.72 -15.91
CA GLY A 302 5.50 9.59 -17.09
C GLY A 302 5.08 8.87 -18.34
#